data_AF-A0A9P6UQN3-F1
#
_entry.id   AF-A0A9P6UQN3-F1
#
_cell.length_a   1.000
_cell.length_b   1.000
_cell.length_c   1.000
_cell.angle_alpha   90.00
_cell.angle_beta   90.00
_cell.angle_gamma   90.00
#
_symmetry.space_group_name_H-M   'P 1'
#
loop_
_entity.id
_entity.type
_entity.pdbx_description
1 polymer ?
#
loop_
_entity_poly.entity_id
_entity_poly.type
_entity_poly.pdbx_seq_one_letter_code
_entity_poly.pdbx_strand_id
1 'polypeptide(L)'
;MAKDFSSFLGLEGASRKKSCLKALLPFMKGEMISLGGGLPHPSTFPFYSLSADIKSMDSSAKGKAGSSVSDLVTVPHGPQPGKIESLSATLQYGAGNGIKSLREFCKEHVRRMHCPQYQDWDVILTAGNTDAFSKVISMLCNRGDKILVEEWTYPAALELIEPLGIGHVPVSMDGEGMSAVALKDLLDNWGSNPEQANDAKPRVVYLIPTGQNPTGATMSIQRRRDIMQVAQEHDLILIEDDPYYYLQFFVGEKDKVTGETIGWMPSLFSMDTDGRVIRLDTFSKTLAPGCRVGYMSLNVQFTTIVQYHNEVTIQQPSGFSQGLLAEMLVSHWGQEGYARYLTENVRTEYLKRTQFMQGCFKKYVNLSLADFIEPSAGMFLWIKIAVDKHPRYGAVADSVLMLELFRKCVEKNVLMVPGWQFSCKPKPSNIDFADLMNAAYDEQANYVRATFAHATFEQMEHGIIRFGEALNEAFAK
;
A
#
# COMPACT_ATOMS: atom_id res chain seq x y z
N MET A 1 -14.71 14.79 -16.82
CA MET A 1 -13.54 14.43 -17.64
C MET A 1 -12.31 14.84 -16.86
N ALA A 2 -11.26 14.03 -16.88
CA ALA A 2 -9.99 14.37 -16.28
C ALA A 2 -9.33 15.54 -17.04
N LYS A 3 -8.46 16.28 -16.36
CA LYS A 3 -7.56 17.26 -16.98
C LYS A 3 -6.52 16.54 -17.84
N ASP A 4 -5.95 17.26 -18.80
CA ASP A 4 -4.81 16.76 -19.56
C ASP A 4 -3.52 16.93 -18.75
N PHE A 5 -2.88 15.81 -18.43
CA PHE A 5 -1.62 15.78 -17.68
C PHE A 5 -0.42 15.42 -18.57
N SER A 6 -0.49 15.68 -19.89
CA SER A 6 0.62 15.41 -20.83
C SER A 6 1.94 16.08 -20.41
N SER A 7 1.87 17.27 -19.80
CA SER A 7 3.04 18.02 -19.31
C SER A 7 3.71 17.40 -18.07
N PHE A 8 3.04 16.45 -17.40
CA PHE A 8 3.57 15.75 -16.24
C PHE A 8 4.37 14.51 -16.62
N LEU A 9 4.31 14.07 -17.87
CA LEU A 9 5.00 12.87 -18.30
C LEU A 9 6.52 13.10 -18.30
N GLY A 10 7.23 12.20 -17.64
CA GLY A 10 8.68 12.09 -17.80
C GLY A 10 9.04 11.64 -19.22
N LEU A 11 10.33 11.70 -19.56
CA LEU A 11 10.85 11.31 -20.87
C LEU A 11 10.44 9.88 -21.23
N GLU A 12 10.53 8.96 -20.27
CA GLU A 12 10.16 7.56 -20.48
C GLU A 12 8.65 7.39 -20.68
N GLY A 13 7.83 7.98 -19.81
CA GLY A 13 6.36 7.98 -19.92
C GLY A 13 5.88 8.53 -21.27
N ALA A 14 6.41 9.68 -21.70
CA ALA A 14 6.08 10.30 -22.98
C ALA A 14 6.57 9.49 -24.20
N SER A 15 7.62 8.69 -24.04
CA SER A 15 8.20 7.87 -25.10
C SER A 15 7.54 6.50 -25.26
N ARG A 16 6.74 6.04 -24.28
CA ARG A 16 6.04 4.75 -24.36
C ARG A 16 5.07 4.71 -25.54
N LYS A 17 5.06 3.60 -26.26
CA LYS A 17 4.17 3.36 -27.41
C LYS A 17 3.51 2.00 -27.30
N LYS A 18 2.34 1.87 -27.90
CA LYS A 18 1.62 0.60 -28.04
C LYS A 18 2.50 -0.46 -28.69
N SER A 19 2.50 -1.68 -28.16
CA SER A 19 3.20 -2.80 -28.80
C SER A 19 2.67 -3.05 -30.21
N CYS A 20 3.57 -3.11 -31.20
CA CYS A 20 3.21 -3.43 -32.59
C CYS A 20 2.53 -4.79 -32.71
N LEU A 21 3.00 -5.80 -31.96
CA LEU A 21 2.43 -7.14 -31.98
C LEU A 21 1.05 -7.17 -31.31
N LYS A 22 0.91 -6.55 -30.13
CA LYS A 22 -0.40 -6.51 -29.44
C LYS A 22 -1.40 -5.59 -30.14
N ALA A 23 -0.93 -4.64 -30.95
CA ALA A 23 -1.79 -3.86 -31.84
C ALA A 23 -2.48 -4.69 -32.92
N LEU A 24 -2.01 -5.92 -33.19
CA LEU A 24 -2.67 -6.86 -34.10
C LEU A 24 -3.84 -7.62 -33.46
N LEU A 25 -3.90 -7.69 -32.12
CA LEU A 25 -4.95 -8.46 -31.41
C LEU A 25 -6.39 -8.08 -31.82
N PRO A 26 -6.76 -6.80 -32.02
CA PRO A 26 -8.11 -6.45 -32.46
C PRO A 26 -8.50 -6.93 -33.86
N PHE A 27 -7.54 -7.35 -34.70
CA PHE A 27 -7.81 -7.93 -36.02
C PHE A 27 -8.19 -9.42 -35.93
N MET A 28 -7.82 -10.11 -34.84
CA MET A 28 -8.25 -11.49 -34.58
C MET A 28 -9.77 -11.53 -34.36
N LYS A 29 -10.51 -12.08 -35.33
CA LYS A 29 -11.98 -12.15 -35.30
C LYS A 29 -12.48 -13.44 -35.93
N GLY A 30 -13.59 -13.97 -35.39
CA GLY A 30 -14.29 -15.13 -35.95
C GLY A 30 -13.39 -16.35 -36.09
N GLU A 31 -13.39 -16.96 -37.27
CA GLU A 31 -12.63 -18.17 -37.61
C GLU A 31 -11.20 -17.87 -38.12
N MET A 32 -10.69 -16.66 -37.92
CA MET A 32 -9.36 -16.29 -38.37
C MET A 32 -8.29 -17.17 -37.71
N ILE A 33 -7.52 -17.87 -38.55
CA ILE A 33 -6.37 -18.66 -38.11
C ILE A 33 -5.17 -17.72 -37.96
N SER A 34 -4.59 -17.64 -36.75
CA SER A 34 -3.37 -16.88 -36.50
C SER A 34 -2.14 -17.74 -36.79
N LEU A 35 -1.29 -17.29 -37.71
CA LEU A 35 0.07 -17.79 -37.90
C LEU A 35 1.12 -16.71 -37.54
N GLY A 36 0.71 -15.63 -36.88
CA GLY A 36 1.57 -14.48 -36.61
C GLY A 36 2.22 -14.51 -35.22
N GLY A 37 1.42 -14.69 -34.17
CA GLY A 37 1.92 -14.65 -32.79
C GLY A 37 2.69 -15.91 -32.42
N GLY A 38 3.84 -15.76 -31.75
CA GLY A 38 4.61 -16.86 -31.16
C GLY A 38 3.98 -17.42 -29.88
N LEU A 39 2.67 -17.71 -29.91
CA LEU A 39 1.89 -18.21 -28.77
C LEU A 39 1.99 -19.75 -28.74
N PRO A 40 2.53 -20.38 -27.69
CA PRO A 40 2.55 -21.83 -27.58
C PRO A 40 1.12 -22.41 -27.58
N HIS A 41 0.94 -23.56 -28.22
CA HIS A 41 -0.37 -24.21 -28.25
C HIS A 41 -0.75 -24.72 -26.83
N PRO A 42 -1.99 -24.50 -26.34
CA PRO A 42 -2.35 -24.87 -24.97
C PRO A 42 -2.14 -26.34 -24.59
N SER A 43 -2.13 -27.26 -25.56
CA SER A 43 -1.83 -28.68 -25.31
C SER A 43 -0.39 -28.94 -24.81
N THR A 44 0.51 -27.96 -24.90
CA THR A 44 1.87 -28.08 -24.34
C THR A 44 1.95 -27.60 -22.89
N PHE A 45 0.86 -27.06 -22.32
CA PHE A 45 0.82 -26.67 -20.92
C PHE A 45 0.56 -27.89 -20.04
N PRO A 46 1.40 -28.20 -19.03
CA PRO A 46 1.29 -29.44 -18.25
C PRO A 46 0.25 -29.36 -17.12
N PHE A 47 -0.83 -28.59 -17.27
CA PHE A 47 -1.81 -28.30 -16.21
C PHE A 47 -3.24 -28.55 -16.68
N TYR A 48 -3.93 -29.50 -16.06
CA TYR A 48 -5.33 -29.84 -16.40
C TYR A 48 -6.38 -29.03 -15.61
N SER A 49 -6.04 -28.55 -14.42
CA SER A 49 -6.89 -27.67 -13.63
C SER A 49 -6.07 -26.98 -12.55
N LEU A 50 -6.60 -25.89 -12.02
CA LEU A 50 -6.08 -25.22 -10.83
C LEU A 50 -7.22 -25.08 -9.85
N SER A 51 -7.07 -25.68 -8.67
CA SER A 51 -8.12 -25.69 -7.66
C SER A 51 -7.60 -25.24 -6.30
N ALA A 52 -8.46 -24.58 -5.52
CA ALA A 52 -8.18 -24.22 -4.15
C ALA A 52 -9.47 -24.27 -3.32
N ASP A 53 -9.35 -24.75 -2.09
CA ASP A 53 -10.39 -24.60 -1.07
C ASP A 53 -10.34 -23.17 -0.52
N ILE A 54 -11.40 -22.40 -0.77
CA ILE A 54 -11.55 -21.03 -0.29
C ILE A 54 -12.52 -21.00 0.89
N LYS A 55 -12.44 -19.97 1.73
CA LYS A 55 -13.48 -19.74 2.74
C LYS A 55 -14.82 -19.46 2.06
N SER A 56 -15.86 -20.18 2.46
CA SER A 56 -17.22 -19.91 1.96
C SER A 56 -17.76 -18.61 2.52
N MET A 57 -18.43 -17.84 1.65
CA MET A 57 -19.09 -16.59 2.02
C MET A 57 -20.62 -16.68 1.85
N ASP A 58 -21.17 -17.87 1.65
CA ASP A 58 -22.61 -18.07 1.60
C ASP A 58 -23.23 -18.02 3.01
N SER A 59 -24.14 -17.07 3.21
CA SER A 59 -24.92 -16.88 4.44
C SER A 59 -25.83 -18.06 4.81
N SER A 60 -26.12 -18.96 3.85
CA SER A 60 -26.98 -20.13 4.07
C SER A 60 -26.27 -21.29 4.80
N ALA A 61 -24.94 -21.31 4.77
CA ALA A 61 -24.11 -22.36 5.35
C ALA A 61 -23.96 -22.16 6.88
N LYS A 62 -25.00 -22.47 7.66
CA LYS A 62 -24.90 -22.63 9.11
C LYS A 62 -24.09 -23.89 9.45
N GLY A 63 -22.77 -23.77 9.40
CA GLY A 63 -21.86 -24.77 9.97
C GLY A 63 -22.09 -24.92 11.48
N LYS A 64 -21.84 -26.11 12.03
CA LYS A 64 -21.73 -26.30 13.48
C LYS A 64 -20.64 -25.36 14.01
N ALA A 65 -20.87 -24.73 15.16
CA ALA A 65 -19.92 -23.81 15.79
C ALA A 65 -18.52 -24.45 15.84
N GLY A 66 -17.57 -23.92 15.05
CA GLY A 66 -16.18 -24.36 15.02
C GLY A 66 -15.65 -25.01 13.72
N SER A 67 -16.47 -25.34 12.71
CA SER A 67 -15.95 -25.81 11.41
C SER A 67 -15.98 -24.72 10.35
N SER A 68 -14.83 -24.31 9.80
CA SER A 68 -14.79 -23.43 8.63
C SER A 68 -15.36 -24.17 7.42
N VAL A 69 -16.46 -23.67 6.85
CA VAL A 69 -16.99 -24.16 5.58
C VAL A 69 -16.10 -23.63 4.46
N SER A 70 -15.64 -24.51 3.58
CA SER A 70 -14.88 -24.16 2.39
C SER A 70 -15.65 -24.46 1.12
N ASP A 71 -15.41 -23.64 0.09
CA ASP A 71 -15.88 -23.89 -1.27
C ASP A 71 -14.67 -24.29 -2.14
N LEU A 72 -14.80 -25.34 -2.95
CA LEU A 72 -13.77 -25.70 -3.91
C LEU A 72 -13.91 -24.81 -5.15
N VAL A 73 -12.96 -23.91 -5.35
CA VAL A 73 -12.81 -23.17 -6.60
C VAL A 73 -11.98 -23.99 -7.57
N THR A 74 -12.36 -24.03 -8.84
CA THR A 74 -11.58 -24.68 -9.89
C THR A 74 -11.60 -23.85 -11.16
N VAL A 75 -10.40 -23.52 -11.65
CA VAL A 75 -10.16 -23.05 -13.01
C VAL A 75 -9.97 -24.29 -13.90
N PRO A 76 -10.88 -24.58 -14.84
CA PRO A 76 -10.80 -25.76 -15.71
C PRO A 76 -9.70 -25.61 -16.78
N HIS A 77 -9.28 -26.72 -17.39
CA HIS A 77 -8.33 -26.70 -18.52
C HIS A 77 -8.77 -25.77 -19.65
N GLY A 78 -10.00 -25.94 -20.14
CA GLY A 78 -10.58 -25.16 -21.24
C GLY A 78 -11.90 -24.51 -20.85
N PRO A 79 -12.52 -23.71 -21.76
CA PRO A 79 -13.79 -23.06 -21.48
C PRO A 79 -14.88 -24.05 -21.10
N GLN A 80 -15.62 -23.75 -20.03
CA GLN A 80 -16.75 -24.56 -19.55
C GLN A 80 -17.93 -23.67 -19.16
N PRO A 81 -19.19 -24.11 -19.37
CA PRO A 81 -20.36 -23.37 -18.92
C PRO A 81 -20.31 -23.08 -17.41
N GLY A 82 -20.58 -21.84 -17.02
CA GLY A 82 -20.58 -21.40 -15.61
C GLY A 82 -19.20 -21.12 -15.02
N LYS A 83 -18.12 -21.22 -15.81
CA LYS A 83 -16.76 -20.81 -15.43
C LYS A 83 -16.40 -19.48 -16.06
N ILE A 84 -15.74 -18.63 -15.30
CA ILE A 84 -15.34 -17.28 -15.70
C ILE A 84 -14.03 -17.33 -16.48
N GLU A 85 -13.12 -18.23 -16.10
CA GLU A 85 -11.81 -18.38 -16.73
C GLU A 85 -11.53 -19.83 -17.13
N SER A 86 -10.50 -19.99 -17.97
CA SER A 86 -9.90 -21.30 -18.27
C SER A 86 -8.38 -21.22 -18.18
N LEU A 87 -7.73 -22.32 -17.83
CA LEU A 87 -6.27 -22.39 -17.77
C LEU A 87 -5.63 -22.17 -19.13
N SER A 88 -6.21 -22.72 -20.20
CA SER A 88 -5.70 -22.53 -21.56
C SER A 88 -5.65 -21.04 -21.96
N ALA A 89 -6.56 -20.22 -21.43
CA ALA A 89 -6.57 -18.77 -21.65
C ALA A 89 -5.67 -18.02 -20.65
N THR A 90 -5.79 -18.30 -19.35
CA THR A 90 -5.07 -17.56 -18.29
C THR A 90 -3.56 -17.85 -18.29
N LEU A 91 -3.13 -19.04 -18.70
CA LEU A 91 -1.72 -19.39 -18.84
C LEU A 91 -1.10 -18.93 -20.17
N GLN A 92 -1.92 -18.44 -21.11
CA GLN A 92 -1.45 -17.84 -22.34
C GLN A 92 -1.05 -16.36 -22.11
N TYR A 93 -0.22 -15.83 -23.01
CA TYR A 93 0.05 -14.39 -23.04
C TYR A 93 -1.23 -13.57 -23.16
N GLY A 94 -1.32 -12.49 -22.38
CA GLY A 94 -2.46 -11.59 -22.32
C GLY A 94 -2.11 -10.12 -22.59
N ALA A 95 -3.13 -9.28 -22.46
CA ALA A 95 -3.01 -7.84 -22.62
C ALA A 95 -2.29 -7.18 -21.43
N GLY A 96 -1.68 -6.01 -21.67
CA GLY A 96 -1.04 -5.20 -20.63
C GLY A 96 -1.95 -4.82 -19.45
N ASN A 97 -3.27 -4.91 -19.63
CA ASN A 97 -4.26 -4.53 -18.62
C ASN A 97 -4.51 -5.61 -17.55
N GLY A 98 -4.03 -6.83 -17.79
CA GLY A 98 -4.43 -8.03 -17.04
C GLY A 98 -5.73 -8.66 -17.55
N ILE A 99 -6.15 -9.76 -16.93
CA ILE A 99 -7.33 -10.51 -17.38
C ILE A 99 -8.60 -9.70 -17.15
N LYS A 100 -9.50 -9.74 -18.13
CA LYS A 100 -10.67 -8.87 -18.17
C LYS A 100 -11.60 -9.10 -16.97
N SER A 101 -11.89 -10.35 -16.63
CA SER A 101 -12.82 -10.70 -15.53
C SER A 101 -12.42 -10.05 -14.20
N LEU A 102 -11.16 -10.24 -13.79
CA LEU A 102 -10.63 -9.69 -12.56
C LEU A 102 -10.54 -8.16 -12.61
N ARG A 103 -10.15 -7.59 -13.76
CA ARG A 103 -10.08 -6.13 -13.95
C ARG A 103 -11.46 -5.48 -13.82
N GLU A 104 -12.50 -6.05 -14.44
CA GLU A 104 -13.87 -5.55 -14.31
C GLU A 104 -14.41 -5.71 -12.88
N PHE A 105 -14.04 -6.80 -12.19
CA PHE A 105 -14.35 -6.95 -10.77
C PHE A 105 -13.73 -5.82 -9.94
N CYS A 106 -12.44 -5.54 -10.13
CA CYS A 106 -11.76 -4.45 -9.44
C CYS A 106 -12.37 -3.08 -9.81
N LYS A 107 -12.74 -2.86 -11.08
CA LYS A 107 -13.40 -1.63 -11.51
C LYS A 107 -14.74 -1.42 -10.84
N GLU A 108 -15.60 -2.45 -10.80
CA GLU A 108 -16.87 -2.35 -10.08
C GLU A 108 -16.67 -2.19 -8.56
N HIS A 109 -15.65 -2.84 -8.01
CA HIS A 109 -15.30 -2.69 -6.59
C HIS A 109 -14.92 -1.24 -6.27
N VAL A 110 -14.04 -0.63 -7.08
CA VAL A 110 -13.66 0.78 -6.94
C VAL A 110 -14.86 1.70 -7.10
N ARG A 111 -15.74 1.42 -8.07
CA ARG A 111 -16.97 2.20 -8.27
C ARG A 111 -17.87 2.20 -7.03
N ARG A 112 -18.02 1.05 -6.37
CA ARG A 112 -18.84 0.89 -5.15
C ARG A 112 -18.21 1.51 -3.91
N MET A 113 -16.89 1.36 -3.77
CA MET A 113 -16.17 1.75 -2.55
C MET A 113 -15.72 3.21 -2.54
N HIS A 114 -15.44 3.77 -3.72
CA HIS A 114 -14.81 5.08 -3.86
C HIS A 114 -15.58 6.07 -4.73
N CYS A 115 -16.66 5.66 -5.42
CA CYS A 115 -17.54 6.56 -6.20
C CYS A 115 -16.81 7.73 -6.92
N PRO A 116 -15.92 7.47 -7.89
CA PRO A 116 -15.08 8.52 -8.48
C PRO A 116 -15.90 9.64 -9.13
N GLN A 117 -15.43 10.89 -9.04
CA GLN A 117 -16.20 12.09 -9.46
C GLN A 117 -15.99 12.49 -10.92
N TYR A 118 -15.28 11.68 -11.70
CA TYR A 118 -15.08 11.84 -13.14
C TYR A 118 -15.32 10.50 -13.87
N GLN A 119 -15.50 10.52 -15.19
CA GLN A 119 -15.96 9.34 -15.95
C GLN A 119 -14.83 8.57 -16.64
N ASP A 120 -13.79 9.27 -17.07
CA ASP A 120 -12.65 8.78 -17.84
C ASP A 120 -11.50 8.30 -16.94
N TRP A 121 -11.85 7.46 -15.96
CA TRP A 121 -10.91 6.62 -15.22
C TRP A 121 -11.04 5.15 -15.63
N ASP A 122 -9.98 4.40 -15.38
CA ASP A 122 -9.99 2.96 -15.57
C ASP A 122 -9.14 2.25 -14.51
N VAL A 123 -9.20 0.92 -14.54
CA VAL A 123 -8.40 0.04 -13.69
C VAL A 123 -7.43 -0.77 -14.52
N ILE A 124 -6.20 -0.89 -14.04
CA ILE A 124 -5.16 -1.75 -14.60
C ILE A 124 -4.58 -2.66 -13.52
N LEU A 125 -4.43 -3.95 -13.82
CA LEU A 125 -3.85 -4.91 -12.89
C LEU A 125 -2.31 -4.77 -12.83
N THR A 126 -1.75 -4.96 -11.64
CA THR A 126 -0.33 -4.80 -11.33
C THR A 126 0.21 -5.99 -10.56
N ALA A 127 1.53 -6.14 -10.49
CA ALA A 127 2.19 -7.16 -9.66
C ALA A 127 2.28 -6.74 -8.17
N GLY A 128 1.31 -5.94 -7.69
CA GLY A 128 1.28 -5.34 -6.35
C GLY A 128 1.75 -3.88 -6.33
N ASN A 129 1.62 -3.20 -5.18
CA ASN A 129 1.86 -1.76 -5.08
C ASN A 129 3.31 -1.34 -5.35
N THR A 130 4.31 -2.18 -5.06
CA THR A 130 5.72 -1.89 -5.40
C THR A 130 5.91 -1.78 -6.92
N ASP A 131 5.28 -2.68 -7.68
CA ASP A 131 5.28 -2.68 -9.14
C ASP A 131 4.40 -1.54 -9.72
N ALA A 132 3.30 -1.24 -9.05
CA ALA A 132 2.44 -0.11 -9.40
C ALA A 132 3.19 1.23 -9.25
N PHE A 133 3.81 1.44 -8.09
CA PHE A 133 4.59 2.63 -7.77
C PHE A 133 5.77 2.82 -8.73
N SER A 134 6.53 1.76 -9.05
CA SER A 134 7.64 1.87 -10.00
C SER A 134 7.19 2.38 -11.39
N LYS A 135 6.00 1.96 -11.84
CA LYS A 135 5.44 2.40 -13.12
C LYS A 135 5.00 3.84 -13.09
N VAL A 136 4.42 4.28 -11.97
CA VAL A 136 4.04 5.69 -11.79
C VAL A 136 5.28 6.58 -11.77
N ILE A 137 6.33 6.18 -11.07
CA ILE A 137 7.60 6.91 -11.02
C ILE A 137 8.23 7.01 -12.41
N SER A 138 8.37 5.90 -13.13
CA SER A 138 8.89 5.89 -14.51
C SER A 138 8.02 6.68 -15.50
N MET A 139 6.70 6.74 -15.27
CA MET A 139 5.79 7.53 -16.10
C MET A 139 5.94 9.04 -15.87
N LEU A 140 6.16 9.48 -14.62
CA LEU A 140 6.04 10.89 -14.23
C LEU A 140 7.38 11.59 -13.98
N CYS A 141 8.45 10.85 -13.68
CA CYS A 141 9.70 11.42 -13.18
C CYS A 141 10.88 11.14 -14.13
N ASN A 142 11.83 12.06 -14.15
CA ASN A 142 13.14 11.94 -14.76
C ASN A 142 14.22 11.94 -13.68
N ARG A 143 15.42 11.49 -14.06
CA ARG A 143 16.62 11.72 -13.23
C ARG A 143 16.79 13.22 -12.98
N GLY A 144 16.99 13.59 -11.72
CA GLY A 144 17.07 14.97 -11.24
C GLY A 144 15.75 15.54 -10.72
N ASP A 145 14.61 14.92 -11.03
CA ASP A 145 13.32 15.34 -10.46
C ASP A 145 13.24 15.01 -8.97
N LYS A 146 12.33 15.70 -8.28
CA LYS A 146 12.03 15.47 -6.87
C LYS A 146 10.55 15.16 -6.67
N ILE A 147 10.24 14.24 -5.77
CA ILE A 147 8.86 13.98 -5.29
C ILE A 147 8.70 14.40 -3.83
N LEU A 148 7.48 14.77 -3.45
CA LEU A 148 7.13 15.07 -2.06
C LEU A 148 6.71 13.78 -1.36
N VAL A 149 7.19 13.56 -0.14
CA VAL A 149 6.91 12.37 0.65
C VAL A 149 6.59 12.75 2.10
N GLU A 150 5.86 11.89 2.79
CA GLU A 150 5.72 11.97 4.24
C GLU A 150 7.09 11.85 4.94
N GLU A 151 7.38 12.67 5.96
CA GLU A 151 8.70 12.69 6.61
C GLU A 151 9.10 11.33 7.22
N TRP A 152 8.11 10.55 7.65
CA TRP A 152 8.22 9.12 7.93
C TRP A 152 7.45 8.35 6.86
N THR A 153 8.09 7.49 6.08
CA THR A 153 7.42 6.84 4.96
C THR A 153 7.83 5.39 4.77
N TYR A 154 7.20 4.71 3.81
CA TYR A 154 7.51 3.34 3.46
C TYR A 154 8.92 3.25 2.85
N PRO A 155 9.88 2.55 3.46
CA PRO A 155 11.29 2.62 3.06
C PRO A 155 11.51 2.16 1.61
N ALA A 156 10.78 1.13 1.18
CA ALA A 156 10.91 0.62 -0.18
C ALA A 156 10.45 1.61 -1.26
N ALA A 157 9.64 2.63 -0.92
CA ALA A 157 9.34 3.71 -1.85
C ALA A 157 10.58 4.58 -2.10
N LEU A 158 11.34 4.91 -1.05
CA LEU A 158 12.59 5.67 -1.16
C LEU A 158 13.68 4.85 -1.85
N GLU A 159 13.86 3.60 -1.42
CA GLU A 159 14.84 2.66 -1.99
C GLU A 159 14.62 2.40 -3.49
N LEU A 160 13.39 2.59 -3.98
CA LEU A 160 13.04 2.47 -5.40
C LEU A 160 13.44 3.71 -6.20
N ILE A 161 13.23 4.92 -5.67
CA ILE A 161 13.43 6.17 -6.42
C ILE A 161 14.88 6.67 -6.39
N GLU A 162 15.60 6.46 -5.28
CA GLU A 162 16.97 6.95 -5.10
C GLU A 162 17.93 6.44 -6.21
N PRO A 163 17.96 5.14 -6.57
CA PRO A 163 18.85 4.64 -7.63
C PRO A 163 18.53 5.20 -9.03
N LEU A 164 17.29 5.64 -9.24
CA LEU A 164 16.86 6.31 -10.48
C LEU A 164 17.42 7.74 -10.59
N GLY A 165 18.04 8.24 -9.53
CA GLY A 165 18.49 9.62 -9.40
C GLY A 165 17.33 10.59 -9.21
N ILE A 166 16.23 10.12 -8.64
CA ILE A 166 15.07 10.93 -8.26
C ILE A 166 15.21 11.25 -6.77
N GLY A 167 15.12 12.52 -6.42
CA GLY A 167 15.15 12.96 -5.03
C GLY A 167 13.78 12.92 -4.36
N HIS A 168 13.78 13.01 -3.04
CA HIS A 168 12.58 13.16 -2.24
C HIS A 168 12.70 14.35 -1.30
N VAL A 169 11.56 15.01 -1.05
CA VAL A 169 11.47 16.14 -0.13
C VAL A 169 10.46 15.78 0.96
N PRO A 170 10.88 15.72 2.24
CA PRO A 170 9.97 15.39 3.32
C PRO A 170 8.99 16.53 3.58
N VAL A 171 7.73 16.17 3.80
CA VAL A 171 6.66 17.04 4.27
C VAL A 171 6.31 16.61 5.69
N SER A 172 6.31 17.57 6.61
CA SER A 172 6.04 17.31 8.03
C SER A 172 4.65 16.72 8.26
N MET A 173 4.54 15.93 9.31
CA MET A 173 3.34 15.19 9.66
C MET A 173 2.85 15.56 11.06
N ASP A 174 1.60 15.22 11.33
CA ASP A 174 1.02 15.21 12.67
C ASP A 174 0.23 13.91 12.91
N GLY A 175 -0.62 13.87 13.95
CA GLY A 175 -1.42 12.69 14.30
C GLY A 175 -2.39 12.21 13.21
N GLU A 176 -2.60 12.99 12.15
CA GLU A 176 -3.43 12.63 11.00
C GLU A 176 -2.62 12.31 9.73
N GLY A 177 -1.28 12.27 9.81
CA GLY A 177 -0.39 12.03 8.65
C GLY A 177 0.18 13.33 8.10
N MET A 178 0.47 13.38 6.78
CA MET A 178 0.98 14.59 6.11
C MET A 178 0.17 15.84 6.47
N SER A 179 0.84 16.93 6.86
CA SER A 179 0.20 18.22 7.15
C SER A 179 -0.05 19.00 5.86
N ALA A 180 -1.32 19.37 5.61
CA ALA A 180 -1.67 20.20 4.45
C ALA A 180 -1.06 21.61 4.54
N VAL A 181 -0.96 22.16 5.76
CA VAL A 181 -0.31 23.45 6.00
C VAL A 181 1.17 23.37 5.66
N ALA A 182 1.87 22.33 6.15
CA ALA A 182 3.29 22.15 5.84
C ALA A 182 3.54 21.90 4.34
N LEU A 183 2.65 21.13 3.68
CA LEU A 183 2.70 20.92 2.24
C LEU A 183 2.59 22.23 1.47
N LYS A 184 1.60 23.06 1.84
CA LYS A 184 1.36 24.37 1.22
C LYS A 184 2.53 25.33 1.45
N ASP A 185 2.97 25.47 2.69
CA ASP A 185 4.07 26.36 3.07
C ASP A 185 5.36 25.98 2.33
N LEU A 186 5.66 24.68 2.21
CA LEU A 186 6.81 24.19 1.45
C LEU A 186 6.73 24.58 -0.03
N LEU A 187 5.56 24.44 -0.65
CA LEU A 187 5.34 24.72 -2.06
C LEU A 187 5.29 26.22 -2.37
N ASP A 188 4.71 27.03 -1.48
CA ASP A 188 4.67 28.50 -1.60
C ASP A 188 6.07 29.11 -1.52
N ASN A 189 6.93 28.53 -0.69
CA ASN A 189 8.29 29.02 -0.46
C ASN A 189 9.36 28.27 -1.29
N TRP A 190 8.96 27.42 -2.24
CA TRP A 190 9.90 26.63 -3.03
C TRP A 190 10.93 27.51 -3.77
N GLY A 191 12.21 27.17 -3.64
CA GLY A 191 13.32 27.93 -4.24
C GLY A 191 13.77 29.15 -3.43
N SER A 192 13.14 29.44 -2.28
CA SER A 192 13.55 30.54 -1.40
C SER A 192 14.84 30.24 -0.62
N ASN A 193 15.18 28.96 -0.44
CA ASN A 193 16.47 28.58 0.14
C ASN A 193 17.53 28.34 -0.95
N PRO A 194 18.82 28.62 -0.68
CA PRO A 194 19.88 28.48 -1.69
C PRO A 194 20.06 27.06 -2.24
N GLU A 195 19.70 26.04 -1.45
CA GLU A 195 19.84 24.63 -1.85
C GLU A 195 18.81 24.21 -2.92
N GLN A 196 17.63 24.84 -2.94
CA GLN A 196 16.54 24.56 -3.89
C GLN A 196 16.43 25.59 -5.02
N ALA A 197 17.22 26.67 -4.99
CA ALA A 197 17.07 27.81 -5.90
C ALA A 197 17.18 27.42 -7.39
N ASN A 198 17.89 26.33 -7.70
CA ASN A 198 18.06 25.82 -9.06
C ASN A 198 17.23 24.56 -9.35
N ASP A 199 16.43 24.08 -8.38
CA ASP A 199 15.62 22.88 -8.55
C ASP A 199 14.24 23.20 -9.09
N ALA A 200 13.76 22.37 -10.02
CA ALA A 200 12.37 22.42 -10.43
C ALA A 200 11.44 22.12 -9.25
N LYS A 201 10.34 22.86 -9.16
CA LYS A 201 9.30 22.63 -8.15
C LYS A 201 8.73 21.21 -8.29
N PRO A 202 8.71 20.39 -7.21
CA PRO A 202 8.12 19.06 -7.22
C PRO A 202 6.65 19.10 -7.65
N ARG A 203 6.23 18.12 -8.46
CA ARG A 203 4.86 18.03 -8.99
C ARG A 203 4.15 16.72 -8.64
N VAL A 204 4.79 15.86 -7.86
CA VAL A 204 4.29 14.53 -7.48
C VAL A 204 4.39 14.37 -5.97
N VAL A 205 3.32 13.90 -5.35
CA VAL A 205 3.25 13.61 -3.91
C VAL A 205 2.99 12.11 -3.72
N TYR A 206 3.77 11.45 -2.87
CA TYR A 206 3.50 10.11 -2.39
C TYR A 206 3.06 10.16 -0.93
N LEU A 207 1.91 9.56 -0.62
CA LEU A 207 1.35 9.55 0.73
C LEU A 207 0.55 8.25 0.97
N ILE A 208 0.46 7.86 2.25
CA ILE A 208 -0.27 6.67 2.71
C ILE A 208 -1.40 7.14 3.65
N PRO A 209 -2.59 7.47 3.13
CA PRO A 209 -3.58 8.24 3.90
C PRO A 209 -4.31 7.44 4.99
N THR A 210 -4.25 6.11 4.94
CA THR A 210 -4.96 5.21 5.86
C THR A 210 -3.99 4.22 6.49
N GLY A 211 -3.90 4.20 7.82
CA GLY A 211 -3.00 3.30 8.54
C GLY A 211 -1.54 3.47 8.12
N GLN A 212 -1.09 4.72 8.03
CA GLN A 212 0.17 5.18 7.47
C GLN A 212 1.36 4.31 7.91
N ASN A 213 2.28 4.00 6.98
CA ASN A 213 3.48 3.24 7.32
C ASN A 213 4.67 4.20 7.48
N PRO A 214 5.22 4.38 8.69
CA PRO A 214 5.09 3.51 9.87
C PRO A 214 4.11 3.97 10.96
N THR A 215 3.58 5.19 10.87
CA THR A 215 3.02 5.91 12.03
C THR A 215 1.68 5.37 12.52
N GLY A 216 0.96 4.61 11.68
CA GLY A 216 -0.43 4.21 11.91
C GLY A 216 -1.45 5.35 11.78
N ALA A 217 -1.00 6.57 11.49
CA ALA A 217 -1.86 7.73 11.33
C ALA A 217 -2.87 7.53 10.20
N THR A 218 -4.03 8.16 10.32
CA THR A 218 -5.07 8.11 9.29
C THR A 218 -5.65 9.51 9.11
N MET A 219 -5.61 10.01 7.87
CA MET A 219 -6.13 11.33 7.55
C MET A 219 -7.65 11.38 7.74
N SER A 220 -8.13 12.38 8.49
CA SER A 220 -9.55 12.70 8.53
C SER A 220 -10.07 13.17 7.17
N ILE A 221 -11.40 13.24 7.06
CA ILE A 221 -12.06 13.80 5.88
C ILE A 221 -11.58 15.23 5.60
N GLN A 222 -11.45 16.06 6.64
CA GLN A 222 -11.01 17.44 6.47
C GLN A 222 -9.55 17.49 5.99
N ARG A 223 -8.65 16.70 6.60
CA ARG A 223 -7.26 16.61 6.13
C ARG A 223 -7.15 16.23 4.66
N ARG A 224 -7.94 15.24 4.21
CA ARG A 224 -7.97 14.81 2.80
C ARG A 224 -8.43 15.94 1.88
N ARG A 225 -9.46 16.72 2.27
CA ARG A 225 -9.92 17.89 1.51
C ARG A 225 -8.84 18.96 1.42
N ASP A 226 -8.17 19.26 2.51
CA ASP A 226 -7.12 20.29 2.55
C ASP A 226 -5.94 19.89 1.66
N ILE A 227 -5.50 18.62 1.69
CA ILE A 227 -4.46 18.10 0.79
C ILE A 227 -4.90 18.18 -0.68
N MET A 228 -6.16 17.82 -0.99
CA MET A 228 -6.69 17.94 -2.35
C MET A 228 -6.71 19.40 -2.82
N GLN A 229 -7.07 20.34 -1.96
CA GLN A 229 -7.05 21.77 -2.28
C GLN A 229 -5.62 22.23 -2.60
N VAL A 230 -4.63 21.90 -1.77
CA VAL A 230 -3.22 22.25 -2.02
C VAL A 230 -2.71 21.61 -3.32
N ALA A 231 -3.12 20.37 -3.60
CA ALA A 231 -2.80 19.70 -4.86
C ALA A 231 -3.38 20.44 -6.08
N GLN A 232 -4.58 21.00 -5.95
CA GLN A 232 -5.20 21.82 -7.01
C GLN A 232 -4.50 23.17 -7.18
N GLU A 233 -4.17 23.86 -6.09
CA GLU A 233 -3.50 25.17 -6.09
C GLU A 233 -2.09 25.13 -6.68
N HIS A 234 -1.35 24.04 -6.45
CA HIS A 234 0.03 23.88 -6.94
C HIS A 234 0.18 22.91 -8.12
N ASP A 235 -0.94 22.46 -8.68
CA ASP A 235 -1.02 21.49 -9.76
C ASP A 235 -0.15 20.24 -9.54
N LEU A 236 -0.48 19.49 -8.49
CA LEU A 236 0.22 18.26 -8.10
C LEU A 236 -0.53 17.00 -8.56
N ILE A 237 0.22 15.95 -8.88
CA ILE A 237 -0.29 14.57 -8.96
C ILE A 237 -0.12 13.90 -7.60
N LEU A 238 -1.17 13.23 -7.12
CA LEU A 238 -1.14 12.50 -5.85
C LEU A 238 -1.07 11.00 -6.11
N ILE A 239 -0.06 10.34 -5.54
CA ILE A 239 0.05 8.88 -5.48
C ILE A 239 -0.50 8.45 -4.12
N GLU A 240 -1.74 7.96 -4.14
CA GLU A 240 -2.43 7.41 -2.96
C GLU A 240 -2.08 5.92 -2.84
N ASP A 241 -1.08 5.58 -2.02
CA ASP A 241 -0.71 4.18 -1.75
C ASP A 241 -1.51 3.67 -0.54
N ASP A 242 -2.54 2.85 -0.78
CA ASP A 242 -3.55 2.56 0.25
C ASP A 242 -3.77 1.05 0.48
N PRO A 243 -2.70 0.30 0.80
CA PRO A 243 -2.79 -1.14 1.02
C PRO A 243 -3.60 -1.52 2.28
N TYR A 244 -3.91 -0.53 3.13
CA TYR A 244 -4.57 -0.72 4.42
C TYR A 244 -5.98 -0.12 4.48
N TYR A 245 -6.53 0.38 3.36
CA TYR A 245 -7.85 1.01 3.33
C TYR A 245 -8.93 0.16 4.03
N TYR A 246 -8.94 -1.15 3.76
CA TYR A 246 -9.94 -2.08 4.30
C TYR A 246 -9.65 -2.54 5.74
N LEU A 247 -8.62 -2.00 6.37
CA LEU A 247 -8.24 -2.27 7.76
C LEU A 247 -8.64 -1.09 8.67
N GLN A 248 -9.67 -0.33 8.32
CA GLN A 248 -10.26 0.72 9.17
C GLN A 248 -11.13 0.10 10.26
N PHE A 249 -10.87 0.44 11.52
CA PHE A 249 -11.38 -0.33 12.66
C PHE A 249 -12.79 0.00 13.09
N PHE A 250 -13.32 1.20 12.80
CA PHE A 250 -14.61 1.64 13.36
C PHE A 250 -15.77 1.63 12.35
N VAL A 251 -15.57 1.05 11.17
CA VAL A 251 -16.60 0.99 10.11
C VAL A 251 -17.79 0.13 10.54
N GLY A 252 -19.00 0.67 10.36
CA GLY A 252 -20.26 0.08 10.76
C GLY A 252 -20.65 0.32 12.22
N GLU A 253 -19.80 0.98 13.01
CA GLU A 253 -20.13 1.37 14.38
C GLU A 253 -21.02 2.62 14.39
N LYS A 254 -21.82 2.81 15.44
CA LYS A 254 -22.54 4.07 15.64
C LYS A 254 -21.62 5.06 16.32
N ASP A 255 -21.46 6.23 15.71
CA ASP A 255 -20.80 7.35 16.33
C ASP A 255 -21.49 7.70 17.65
N LYS A 256 -20.70 7.84 18.72
CA LYS A 256 -21.22 7.98 20.08
C LYS A 256 -21.89 9.34 20.33
N VAL A 257 -21.61 10.33 19.50
CA VAL A 257 -22.08 11.71 19.65
C VAL A 257 -23.27 11.97 18.74
N THR A 258 -23.14 11.62 17.47
CA THR A 258 -24.13 11.90 16.41
C THR A 258 -25.14 10.76 16.24
N GLY A 259 -24.80 9.53 16.66
CA GLY A 259 -25.64 8.35 16.47
C GLY A 259 -25.62 7.77 15.04
N GLU A 260 -24.85 8.38 14.14
CA GLU A 260 -24.74 7.96 12.74
C GLU A 260 -23.83 6.73 12.57
N THR A 261 -24.11 5.90 11.56
CA THR A 261 -23.24 4.76 11.24
C THR A 261 -21.96 5.24 10.56
N ILE A 262 -20.82 4.95 11.16
CA ILE A 262 -19.50 5.27 10.64
C ILE A 262 -19.25 4.46 9.35
N GLY A 263 -19.13 5.15 8.23
CA GLY A 263 -18.75 4.54 6.94
C GLY A 263 -17.24 4.36 6.79
N TRP A 264 -16.82 3.78 5.67
CA TRP A 264 -15.43 3.85 5.24
C TRP A 264 -15.04 5.31 5.02
N MET A 265 -13.82 5.68 5.44
CA MET A 265 -13.29 7.01 5.13
C MET A 265 -13.15 7.20 3.62
N PRO A 266 -13.68 8.30 3.04
CA PRO A 266 -13.51 8.57 1.62
C PRO A 266 -12.02 8.63 1.25
N SER A 267 -11.67 8.03 0.11
CA SER A 267 -10.30 8.09 -0.43
C SER A 267 -10.03 9.46 -1.07
N LEU A 268 -8.75 9.81 -1.29
CA LEU A 268 -8.43 10.97 -2.12
C LEU A 268 -9.00 10.79 -3.52
N PHE A 269 -8.93 9.57 -4.06
CA PHE A 269 -9.52 9.22 -5.35
C PHE A 269 -11.03 9.48 -5.42
N SER A 270 -11.77 9.27 -4.33
CA SER A 270 -13.20 9.59 -4.26
C SER A 270 -13.52 11.09 -4.27
N MET A 271 -12.55 11.92 -3.88
CA MET A 271 -12.66 13.39 -3.87
C MET A 271 -12.10 14.01 -5.15
N ASP A 272 -11.46 13.22 -6.00
CA ASP A 272 -10.78 13.70 -7.20
C ASP A 272 -11.79 14.04 -8.29
N THR A 273 -11.85 15.33 -8.62
CA THR A 273 -12.65 15.88 -9.71
C THR A 273 -11.81 16.18 -10.96
N ASP A 274 -10.48 16.21 -10.81
CA ASP A 274 -9.52 16.60 -11.84
C ASP A 274 -8.88 15.40 -12.55
N GLY A 275 -8.92 14.21 -11.95
CA GLY A 275 -8.20 13.03 -12.42
C GLY A 275 -6.71 13.05 -12.07
N ARG A 276 -6.32 13.80 -11.01
CA ARG A 276 -4.93 13.97 -10.54
C ARG A 276 -4.48 12.91 -9.52
N VAL A 277 -5.38 12.06 -9.05
CA VAL A 277 -5.08 11.01 -8.08
C VAL A 277 -4.83 9.69 -8.79
N ILE A 278 -3.67 9.09 -8.52
CA ILE A 278 -3.32 7.72 -8.89
C ILE A 278 -3.40 6.87 -7.62
N ARG A 279 -4.42 6.03 -7.54
CA ARG A 279 -4.64 5.16 -6.38
C ARG A 279 -3.99 3.79 -6.61
N LEU A 280 -3.23 3.31 -5.63
CA LEU A 280 -2.58 2.00 -5.63
C LEU A 280 -3.26 1.06 -4.63
N ASP A 281 -3.94 0.03 -5.14
CA ASP A 281 -4.58 -1.01 -4.34
C ASP A 281 -3.86 -2.36 -4.51
N THR A 282 -3.88 -3.18 -3.46
CA THR A 282 -3.24 -4.50 -3.48
C THR A 282 -4.07 -5.58 -2.79
N PHE A 283 -4.02 -6.80 -3.33
CA PHE A 283 -4.52 -7.98 -2.63
C PHE A 283 -3.55 -8.50 -1.56
N SER A 284 -2.37 -7.89 -1.40
CA SER A 284 -1.33 -8.35 -0.47
C SER A 284 -1.76 -8.29 0.99
N LYS A 285 -2.61 -7.33 1.36
CA LYS A 285 -3.04 -7.12 2.76
C LYS A 285 -4.49 -7.50 3.01
N THR A 286 -5.23 -7.78 1.93
CA THR A 286 -6.63 -8.22 2.01
C THR A 286 -6.80 -9.69 1.71
N LEU A 287 -5.94 -10.33 0.90
CA LEU A 287 -6.06 -11.75 0.56
C LEU A 287 -4.78 -12.52 0.90
N ALA A 288 -3.70 -12.28 0.15
CA ALA A 288 -2.42 -12.95 0.36
C ALA A 288 -1.29 -12.17 -0.33
N PRO A 289 -0.17 -11.87 0.35
CA PRO A 289 0.99 -11.28 -0.30
C PRO A 289 1.45 -12.12 -1.49
N GLY A 290 1.63 -13.43 -1.31
CA GLY A 290 2.20 -14.33 -2.31
C GLY A 290 1.48 -14.40 -3.66
N CYS A 291 0.24 -13.89 -3.78
CA CYS A 291 -0.43 -13.84 -5.09
C CYS A 291 0.23 -12.85 -6.06
N ARG A 292 0.93 -11.83 -5.56
CA ARG A 292 1.56 -10.77 -6.37
C ARG A 292 0.58 -10.15 -7.37
N VAL A 293 -0.63 -9.84 -6.90
CA VAL A 293 -1.66 -9.13 -7.68
C VAL A 293 -2.10 -7.87 -6.91
N GLY A 294 -2.14 -6.76 -7.63
CA GLY A 294 -2.76 -5.50 -7.22
C GLY A 294 -3.44 -4.84 -8.41
N TYR A 295 -3.88 -3.60 -8.23
CA TYR A 295 -4.46 -2.80 -9.29
C TYR A 295 -4.27 -1.31 -9.02
N MET A 296 -4.28 -0.51 -10.07
CA MET A 296 -4.31 0.95 -9.97
C MET A 296 -5.62 1.49 -10.50
N SER A 297 -6.11 2.56 -9.87
CA SER A 297 -7.22 3.37 -10.37
C SER A 297 -6.70 4.76 -10.71
N LEU A 298 -6.88 5.16 -11.97
CA LEU A 298 -6.29 6.39 -12.53
C LEU A 298 -7.02 6.82 -13.80
N ASN A 299 -6.76 8.04 -14.28
CA ASN A 299 -7.31 8.53 -15.54
C ASN A 299 -6.85 7.67 -16.75
N VAL A 300 -7.63 7.70 -17.84
CA VAL A 300 -7.38 6.87 -19.03
C VAL A 300 -6.06 7.18 -19.74
N GLN A 301 -5.57 8.42 -19.69
CA GLN A 301 -4.27 8.82 -20.25
C GLN A 301 -3.15 8.04 -19.56
N PHE A 302 -3.09 8.09 -18.23
CA PHE A 302 -2.09 7.35 -17.45
C PHE A 302 -2.29 5.84 -17.54
N THR A 303 -3.53 5.35 -17.54
CA THR A 303 -3.82 3.91 -17.68
C THR A 303 -3.20 3.35 -18.96
N THR A 304 -3.33 4.10 -20.06
CA THR A 304 -2.79 3.71 -21.37
C THR A 304 -1.25 3.61 -21.35
N ILE A 305 -0.59 4.55 -20.69
CA ILE A 305 0.88 4.56 -20.58
C ILE A 305 1.36 3.40 -19.70
N VAL A 306 0.69 3.15 -18.57
CA VAL A 306 0.97 1.99 -17.71
C VAL A 306 0.74 0.69 -18.47
N GLN A 307 -0.31 0.59 -19.30
CA GLN A 307 -0.52 -0.58 -20.14
C GLN A 307 0.71 -0.85 -21.01
N TYR A 308 1.23 0.18 -21.70
CA TYR A 308 2.40 0.02 -22.55
C TYR A 308 3.65 -0.34 -21.75
N HIS A 309 3.77 0.19 -20.53
CA HIS A 309 4.83 -0.19 -19.62
C HIS A 309 4.72 -1.68 -19.21
N ASN A 310 3.51 -2.15 -18.86
CA ASN A 310 3.28 -3.56 -18.58
C ASN A 310 3.72 -4.44 -19.75
N GLU A 311 3.36 -4.08 -21.00
CA GLU A 311 3.66 -4.86 -22.19
C GLU A 311 5.16 -5.15 -22.44
N VAL A 312 6.06 -4.39 -21.82
CA VAL A 312 7.53 -4.56 -21.95
C VAL A 312 8.23 -4.90 -20.62
N THR A 313 7.48 -5.04 -19.54
CA THR A 313 8.01 -5.42 -18.22
C THR A 313 7.38 -6.73 -17.77
N ILE A 314 6.35 -6.67 -16.91
CA ILE A 314 5.69 -7.84 -16.36
C ILE A 314 4.75 -8.53 -17.36
N GLN A 315 4.42 -7.87 -18.46
CA GLN A 315 3.32 -8.15 -19.39
C GLN A 315 1.93 -8.07 -18.75
N GLN A 316 1.71 -8.81 -17.68
CA GLN A 316 0.55 -8.80 -16.80
C GLN A 316 0.92 -9.58 -15.52
N PRO A 317 0.14 -9.49 -14.44
CA PRO A 317 0.34 -10.36 -13.27
C PRO A 317 0.24 -11.85 -13.63
N SER A 318 0.70 -12.74 -12.76
CA SER A 318 0.69 -14.18 -13.04
C SER A 318 -0.69 -14.71 -13.43
N GLY A 319 -0.77 -15.43 -14.54
CA GLY A 319 -2.01 -16.06 -15.04
C GLY A 319 -2.66 -17.02 -14.06
N PHE A 320 -1.85 -17.80 -13.32
CA PHE A 320 -2.33 -18.67 -12.25
C PHE A 320 -3.04 -17.87 -11.15
N SER A 321 -2.39 -16.81 -10.68
CA SER A 321 -2.90 -15.97 -9.60
C SER A 321 -4.16 -15.23 -10.04
N GLN A 322 -4.15 -14.63 -11.23
CA GLN A 322 -5.30 -13.92 -11.77
C GLN A 322 -6.49 -14.86 -12.00
N GLY A 323 -6.28 -16.03 -12.61
CA GLY A 323 -7.35 -16.99 -12.89
C GLY A 323 -8.01 -17.51 -11.62
N LEU A 324 -7.23 -17.87 -10.60
CA LEU A 324 -7.76 -18.33 -9.32
C LEU A 324 -8.53 -17.22 -8.58
N LEU A 325 -7.97 -16.00 -8.56
CA LEU A 325 -8.63 -14.85 -7.95
C LEU A 325 -9.90 -14.45 -8.69
N ALA A 326 -9.93 -14.53 -10.02
CA ALA A 326 -11.12 -14.27 -10.81
C ALA A 326 -12.24 -15.25 -10.49
N GLU A 327 -11.97 -16.55 -10.48
CA GLU A 327 -12.99 -17.53 -10.11
C GLU A 327 -13.48 -17.33 -8.66
N MET A 328 -12.56 -17.09 -7.71
CA MET A 328 -12.93 -16.83 -6.32
C MET A 328 -13.80 -15.58 -6.17
N LEU A 329 -13.34 -14.44 -6.70
CA LEU A 329 -13.97 -13.13 -6.48
C LEU A 329 -15.21 -12.92 -7.34
N VAL A 330 -15.21 -13.41 -8.59
CA VAL A 330 -16.31 -13.19 -9.54
C VAL A 330 -17.38 -14.26 -9.40
N SER A 331 -17.01 -15.55 -9.40
CA SER A 331 -17.97 -16.66 -9.44
C SER A 331 -18.52 -17.03 -8.06
N HIS A 332 -17.68 -17.01 -7.03
CA HIS A 332 -18.04 -17.52 -5.70
C HIS A 332 -18.43 -16.42 -4.71
N TRP A 333 -17.57 -15.43 -4.51
CA TRP A 333 -17.83 -14.38 -3.52
C TRP A 333 -18.72 -13.25 -4.06
N GLY A 334 -18.48 -12.82 -5.30
CA GLY A 334 -19.05 -11.59 -5.83
C GLY A 334 -18.62 -10.36 -5.01
N GLN A 335 -19.18 -9.19 -5.37
CA GLN A 335 -18.90 -7.94 -4.65
C GLN A 335 -19.35 -8.01 -3.18
N GLU A 336 -20.53 -8.58 -2.93
CA GLU A 336 -21.09 -8.67 -1.57
C GLU A 336 -20.31 -9.63 -0.68
N GLY A 337 -19.92 -10.80 -1.20
CA GLY A 337 -19.11 -11.76 -0.44
C GLY A 337 -17.71 -11.22 -0.16
N TYR A 338 -17.10 -10.51 -1.10
CA TYR A 338 -15.81 -9.87 -0.85
C TYR A 338 -15.93 -8.73 0.17
N ALA A 339 -16.96 -7.89 0.08
CA ALA A 339 -17.23 -6.84 1.08
C ALA A 339 -17.42 -7.44 2.49
N ARG A 340 -18.22 -8.51 2.62
CA ARG A 340 -18.36 -9.25 3.89
C ARG A 340 -17.03 -9.84 4.36
N TYR A 341 -16.24 -10.43 3.47
CA TYR A 341 -14.93 -10.98 3.83
C TYR A 341 -14.02 -9.90 4.42
N LEU A 342 -13.98 -8.72 3.80
CA LEU A 342 -13.19 -7.58 4.28
C LEU A 342 -13.66 -7.09 5.66
N THR A 343 -14.97 -6.98 5.89
CA THR A 343 -15.52 -6.46 7.15
C THR A 343 -15.54 -7.51 8.28
N GLU A 344 -16.05 -8.70 8.01
CA GLU A 344 -16.31 -9.74 9.02
C GLU A 344 -15.05 -10.55 9.35
N ASN A 345 -14.09 -10.65 8.42
CA ASN A 345 -12.85 -11.39 8.64
C ASN A 345 -11.64 -10.47 8.81
N VAL A 346 -11.25 -9.74 7.75
CA VAL A 346 -9.99 -8.99 7.74
C VAL A 346 -10.00 -7.90 8.80
N ARG A 347 -10.95 -6.96 8.72
CA ARG A 347 -11.10 -5.87 9.69
C ARG A 347 -11.28 -6.40 11.11
N THR A 348 -12.19 -7.35 11.32
CA THR A 348 -12.47 -7.91 12.66
C THR A 348 -11.22 -8.54 13.29
N GLU A 349 -10.42 -9.27 12.52
CA GLU A 349 -9.18 -9.89 13.02
C GLU A 349 -8.14 -8.82 13.40
N TYR A 350 -7.92 -7.83 12.53
CA TYR A 350 -6.96 -6.76 12.84
C TYR A 350 -7.42 -5.85 13.99
N LEU A 351 -8.72 -5.62 14.16
CA LEU A 351 -9.27 -4.93 15.32
C LEU A 351 -8.96 -5.69 16.63
N LYS A 352 -9.21 -7.00 16.66
CA LYS A 352 -8.87 -7.83 17.83
C LYS A 352 -7.37 -7.80 18.14
N ARG A 353 -6.54 -7.90 17.10
CA ARG A 353 -5.07 -7.88 17.22
C ARG A 353 -4.54 -6.56 17.76
N THR A 354 -5.02 -5.43 17.26
CA THR A 354 -4.61 -4.12 17.77
C THR A 354 -5.04 -3.96 19.22
N GLN A 355 -6.31 -4.27 19.56
CA GLN A 355 -6.80 -4.15 20.93
C GLN A 355 -6.02 -5.03 21.91
N PHE A 356 -5.68 -6.25 21.50
CA PHE A 356 -4.86 -7.15 22.30
C PHE A 356 -3.45 -6.60 22.52
N MET A 357 -2.74 -6.17 21.46
CA MET A 357 -1.40 -5.60 21.57
C MET A 357 -1.38 -4.37 22.49
N GLN A 358 -2.36 -3.48 22.33
CA GLN A 358 -2.52 -2.28 23.14
C GLN A 358 -2.78 -2.62 24.61
N GLY A 359 -3.61 -3.63 24.89
CA GLY A 359 -3.85 -4.14 26.23
C GLY A 359 -2.58 -4.69 26.88
N CYS A 360 -1.80 -5.49 26.14
CA CYS A 360 -0.49 -5.96 26.60
C CYS A 360 0.48 -4.80 26.86
N PHE A 361 0.53 -3.80 25.96
CA PHE A 361 1.42 -2.66 26.09
C PHE A 361 1.11 -1.88 27.37
N LYS A 362 -0.16 -1.52 27.59
CA LYS A 362 -0.63 -0.82 28.79
C LYS A 362 -0.39 -1.60 30.09
N LYS A 363 -0.29 -2.94 30.02
CA LYS A 363 -0.05 -3.81 31.18
C LYS A 363 1.44 -4.00 31.50
N TYR A 364 2.30 -4.15 30.49
CA TYR A 364 3.68 -4.61 30.67
C TYR A 364 4.75 -3.57 30.34
N VAL A 365 4.39 -2.45 29.72
CA VAL A 365 5.32 -1.36 29.38
C VAL A 365 5.11 -0.19 30.33
N ASN A 366 6.20 0.41 30.80
CA ASN A 366 6.13 1.64 31.59
C ASN A 366 5.71 2.81 30.68
N LEU A 367 4.46 3.24 30.80
CA LEU A 367 3.87 4.33 30.00
C LEU A 367 4.53 5.69 30.21
N SER A 368 5.33 5.86 31.28
CA SER A 368 6.14 7.07 31.44
C SER A 368 7.37 7.07 30.52
N LEU A 369 7.83 5.91 30.04
CA LEU A 369 9.02 5.75 29.20
C LEU A 369 8.70 5.53 27.72
N ALA A 370 7.53 4.98 27.41
CA ALA A 370 7.08 4.78 26.04
C ALA A 370 5.56 4.90 25.92
N ASP A 371 5.09 5.54 24.86
CA ASP A 371 3.66 5.74 24.59
C ASP A 371 3.37 5.66 23.08
N PHE A 372 2.10 5.51 22.71
CA PHE A 372 1.69 5.43 21.31
C PHE A 372 0.32 6.08 21.10
N ILE A 373 0.04 6.52 19.87
CA ILE A 373 -1.31 6.94 19.48
C ILE A 373 -2.09 5.72 19.05
N GLU A 374 -3.30 5.53 19.60
CA GLU A 374 -4.16 4.41 19.25
C GLU A 374 -4.47 4.43 17.74
N PRO A 375 -4.14 3.37 16.98
CA PRO A 375 -4.36 3.36 15.54
C PRO A 375 -5.86 3.20 15.25
N SER A 376 -6.37 3.97 14.30
CA SER A 376 -7.73 3.83 13.78
C SER A 376 -7.82 2.92 12.55
N ALA A 377 -6.67 2.57 11.96
CA ALA A 377 -6.57 1.63 10.85
C ALA A 377 -5.19 0.95 10.77
N GLY A 378 -5.10 -0.06 9.90
CA GLY A 378 -3.83 -0.64 9.48
C GLY A 378 -3.32 -1.76 10.38
N MET A 379 -1.99 -1.85 10.50
CA MET A 379 -1.33 -3.00 11.16
C MET A 379 -0.08 -2.64 11.96
N PHE A 380 0.06 -1.36 12.35
CA PHE A 380 1.23 -0.81 13.03
C PHE A 380 0.86 -0.03 14.28
N LEU A 381 1.70 -0.17 15.31
CA LEU A 381 1.80 0.76 16.43
C LEU A 381 3.10 1.55 16.28
N TRP A 382 2.97 2.87 16.39
CA TRP A 382 4.10 3.79 16.38
C TRP A 382 4.37 4.26 17.80
N ILE A 383 5.42 3.70 18.39
CA ILE A 383 5.72 3.84 19.81
C ILE A 383 6.79 4.93 19.94
N LYS A 384 6.45 6.03 20.61
CA LYS A 384 7.38 7.09 20.99
C LYS A 384 8.13 6.70 22.26
N ILE A 385 9.43 6.89 22.26
CA ILE A 385 10.31 6.66 23.41
C ILE A 385 10.65 8.01 24.04
N ALA A 386 10.44 8.12 25.35
CA ALA A 386 10.72 9.32 26.14
C ALA A 386 12.23 9.43 26.44
N VAL A 387 13.03 9.62 25.39
CA VAL A 387 14.50 9.75 25.48
C VAL A 387 14.94 10.87 26.43
N ASP A 388 14.12 11.91 26.60
CA ASP A 388 14.29 13.01 27.54
C ASP A 388 14.35 12.56 29.01
N LYS A 389 13.83 11.38 29.32
CA LYS A 389 13.85 10.78 30.66
C LYS A 389 15.03 9.82 30.88
N HIS A 390 15.84 9.58 29.86
CA HIS A 390 16.99 8.71 29.97
C HIS A 390 18.08 9.38 30.82
N PRO A 391 18.78 8.69 31.76
CA PRO A 391 19.76 9.33 32.65
C PRO A 391 20.95 10.00 31.92
N ARG A 392 21.27 9.50 30.72
CA ARG A 392 22.27 10.07 29.80
C ARG A 392 21.71 11.08 28.77
N TYR A 393 20.46 11.51 28.90
CA TYR A 393 19.88 12.51 27.98
C TYR A 393 20.71 13.80 27.97
N GLY A 394 20.98 14.34 26.78
CA GLY A 394 21.84 15.52 26.59
C GLY A 394 23.35 15.27 26.76
N ALA A 395 23.76 14.14 27.34
CA ALA A 395 25.16 13.71 27.41
C ALA A 395 25.54 12.81 26.22
N VAL A 396 24.57 12.11 25.63
CA VAL A 396 24.71 11.22 24.48
C VAL A 396 23.61 11.56 23.46
N ALA A 397 23.90 11.38 22.18
CA ALA A 397 22.94 11.56 21.09
C ALA A 397 21.73 10.62 21.24
N ASP A 398 20.54 11.10 20.88
CA ASP A 398 19.29 10.35 20.98
C ASP A 398 19.34 9.10 20.09
N SER A 399 19.99 9.22 18.93
CA SER A 399 20.23 8.11 18.00
C SER A 399 20.99 6.95 18.64
N VAL A 400 22.01 7.24 19.45
CA VAL A 400 22.79 6.23 20.17
C VAL A 400 21.94 5.54 21.23
N LEU A 401 21.15 6.30 22.00
CA LEU A 401 20.25 5.73 23.01
C LEU A 401 19.24 4.77 22.37
N MET A 402 18.69 5.15 21.22
CA MET A 402 17.72 4.33 20.50
C MET A 402 18.38 3.08 19.87
N LEU A 403 19.63 3.16 19.42
CA LEU A 403 20.39 2.00 18.93
C LEU A 403 20.70 1.00 20.06
N GLU A 404 21.07 1.49 21.24
CA GLU A 404 21.25 0.65 22.42
C GLU A 404 19.94 -0.03 22.84
N LEU A 405 18.81 0.68 22.81
CA LEU A 405 17.49 0.09 23.05
C LEU A 405 17.17 -1.00 22.02
N PHE A 406 17.43 -0.74 20.73
CA PHE A 406 17.24 -1.73 19.66
C PHE A 406 18.09 -2.99 19.92
N ARG A 407 19.36 -2.82 20.30
CA ARG A 407 20.25 -3.93 20.68
C ARG A 407 19.69 -4.75 21.84
N LYS A 408 19.19 -4.09 22.89
CA LYS A 408 18.55 -4.76 24.04
C LYS A 408 17.30 -5.54 23.64
N CYS A 409 16.49 -5.00 22.72
CA CYS A 409 15.34 -5.71 22.16
C CYS A 409 15.78 -7.01 21.47
N VAL A 410 16.83 -6.95 20.64
CA VAL A 410 17.40 -8.13 19.97
C VAL A 410 17.94 -9.15 20.97
N GLU A 411 18.70 -8.71 21.98
CA GLU A 411 19.22 -9.57 23.07
C GLU A 411 18.09 -10.28 23.84
N LYS A 412 16.93 -9.62 24.00
CA LYS A 412 15.73 -10.21 24.60
C LYS A 412 14.84 -10.99 23.63
N ASN A 413 15.29 -11.20 22.39
CA ASN A 413 14.55 -11.92 21.34
C ASN A 413 13.19 -11.27 21.00
N VAL A 414 13.16 -9.94 20.86
CA VAL A 414 12.04 -9.20 20.27
C VAL A 414 12.56 -8.27 19.17
N LEU A 415 11.99 -8.40 17.97
CA LEU A 415 12.33 -7.54 16.83
C LEU A 415 11.22 -6.52 16.62
N MET A 416 11.57 -5.24 16.71
CA MET A 416 10.76 -4.12 16.27
C MET A 416 11.61 -3.24 15.35
N VAL A 417 10.97 -2.44 14.50
CA VAL A 417 11.72 -1.64 13.52
C VAL A 417 11.98 -0.26 14.10
N PRO A 418 13.24 0.16 14.27
CA PRO A 418 13.56 1.47 14.81
C PRO A 418 13.16 2.58 13.82
N GLY A 419 12.79 3.74 14.36
CA GLY A 419 12.14 4.80 13.61
C GLY A 419 12.97 5.38 12.46
N TRP A 420 14.30 5.43 12.62
CA TRP A 420 15.21 5.96 11.60
C TRP A 420 15.16 5.16 10.28
N GLN A 421 14.72 3.90 10.31
CA GLN A 421 14.51 3.11 9.09
C GLN A 421 13.42 3.68 8.19
N PHE A 422 12.51 4.50 8.74
CA PHE A 422 11.41 5.13 8.02
C PHE A 422 11.63 6.61 7.74
N SER A 423 12.67 7.21 8.33
CA SER A 423 13.02 8.62 8.08
C SER A 423 13.38 8.83 6.62
N CYS A 424 13.05 10.00 6.09
CA CYS A 424 13.54 10.48 4.81
C CYS A 424 14.99 10.99 4.86
N LYS A 425 15.59 11.10 6.04
CA LYS A 425 17.00 11.48 6.21
C LYS A 425 17.92 10.31 5.84
N PRO A 426 19.20 10.58 5.47
CA PRO A 426 20.16 9.54 5.12
C PRO A 426 20.25 8.44 6.17
N LYS A 427 20.39 7.20 5.69
CA LYS A 427 20.49 5.99 6.52
C LYS A 427 21.86 5.34 6.28
N PRO A 428 22.43 4.66 7.28
CA PRO A 428 23.59 3.81 7.04
C PRO A 428 23.24 2.67 6.07
N SER A 429 24.15 2.40 5.14
CA SER A 429 23.97 1.38 4.10
C SER A 429 24.05 -0.06 4.61
N ASN A 430 24.61 -0.27 5.81
CA ASN A 430 24.77 -1.58 6.45
C ASN A 430 24.19 -1.60 7.87
N ILE A 431 23.66 -2.75 8.26
CA ILE A 431 23.15 -3.04 9.62
C ILE A 431 24.22 -3.79 10.41
N ASP A 432 25.44 -3.27 10.46
CA ASP A 432 26.44 -3.71 11.45
C ASP A 432 26.35 -2.75 12.64
N PHE A 433 26.20 -3.26 13.87
CA PHE A 433 26.13 -2.41 15.07
C PHE A 433 27.34 -1.46 15.22
N ALA A 434 28.52 -1.84 14.73
CA ALA A 434 29.69 -0.98 14.73
C ALA A 434 29.57 0.17 13.70
N ASP A 435 29.08 -0.13 12.50
CA ASP A 435 28.79 0.88 11.47
C ASP A 435 27.65 1.79 11.92
N LEU A 436 26.66 1.20 12.61
CA LEU A 436 25.52 1.92 13.11
C LEU A 436 25.94 2.94 14.18
N MET A 437 26.85 2.62 15.10
CA MET A 437 27.29 3.59 16.11
C MET A 437 28.01 4.83 15.55
N ASN A 438 28.52 4.76 14.31
CA ASN A 438 29.29 5.82 13.67
C ASN A 438 28.51 6.58 12.58
N ALA A 439 27.24 6.20 12.33
CA ALA A 439 26.43 6.81 11.29
C ALA A 439 25.69 8.07 11.81
N ALA A 440 25.50 9.05 10.93
CA ALA A 440 24.60 10.16 11.20
C ALA A 440 23.15 9.67 11.04
N TYR A 441 22.35 9.78 12.10
CA TYR A 441 20.93 9.45 12.06
C TYR A 441 20.07 10.69 12.17
N ASP A 442 18.79 10.48 11.90
CA ASP A 442 17.77 11.37 12.38
C ASP A 442 17.71 11.35 13.92
N GLU A 443 18.30 12.35 14.58
CA GLU A 443 18.25 12.55 16.04
C GLU A 443 16.81 12.69 16.58
N GLN A 444 15.83 12.93 15.71
CA GLN A 444 14.41 13.02 16.09
C GLN A 444 13.66 11.68 15.91
N ALA A 445 14.35 10.60 15.51
CA ALA A 445 13.76 9.28 15.31
C ALA A 445 13.64 8.45 16.61
N ASN A 446 13.17 9.07 17.69
CA ASN A 446 12.93 8.40 18.98
C ASN A 446 11.65 7.53 18.99
N TYR A 447 11.44 6.77 17.91
CA TYR A 447 10.27 5.94 17.70
C TYR A 447 10.63 4.49 17.37
N VAL A 448 9.68 3.59 17.60
CA VAL A 448 9.77 2.18 17.24
C VAL A 448 8.44 1.74 16.61
N ARG A 449 8.49 1.09 15.46
CA ARG A 449 7.31 0.46 14.85
C ARG A 449 7.18 -0.99 15.30
N ALA A 450 6.08 -1.30 15.99
CA ALA A 450 5.63 -2.66 16.25
C ALA A 450 4.47 -3.03 15.29
N THR A 451 4.41 -4.27 14.81
CA THR A 451 3.27 -4.74 14.01
C THR A 451 2.48 -5.81 14.74
N PHE A 452 1.15 -5.72 14.69
CA PHE A 452 0.23 -6.71 15.24
C PHE A 452 -0.28 -7.70 14.17
N ALA A 453 0.34 -7.75 12.99
CA ALA A 453 -0.13 -8.56 11.86
C ALA A 453 0.25 -10.06 11.96
N HIS A 454 1.52 -10.36 12.22
CA HIS A 454 2.07 -11.71 11.99
C HIS A 454 2.01 -12.62 13.22
N ALA A 455 2.45 -12.12 14.38
CA ALA A 455 2.57 -12.91 15.60
C ALA A 455 1.22 -13.48 16.06
N THR A 456 1.23 -14.66 16.69
CA THR A 456 0.07 -15.14 17.45
C THR A 456 -0.19 -14.22 18.66
N PHE A 457 -1.38 -14.28 19.27
CA PHE A 457 -1.68 -13.49 20.48
C PHE A 457 -0.68 -13.79 21.62
N GLU A 458 -0.32 -15.05 21.84
CA GLU A 458 0.68 -15.43 22.83
C GLU A 458 2.07 -14.84 22.52
N GLN A 459 2.52 -14.97 21.26
CA GLN A 459 3.80 -14.38 20.83
C GLN A 459 3.81 -12.85 20.97
N MET A 460 2.65 -12.22 20.72
CA MET A 460 2.46 -10.78 20.85
C MET A 460 2.62 -10.34 22.31
N GLU A 461 1.97 -11.04 23.24
CA GLU A 461 2.11 -10.77 24.68
C GLU A 461 3.56 -10.94 25.13
N HIS A 462 4.20 -12.06 24.80
CA HIS A 462 5.60 -12.30 25.14
C HIS A 462 6.55 -11.27 24.51
N GLY A 463 6.29 -10.85 23.27
CA GLY A 463 7.07 -9.81 22.59
C GLY A 463 6.98 -8.46 23.31
N ILE A 464 5.79 -8.07 23.76
CA ILE A 464 5.59 -6.83 24.51
C ILE A 464 6.21 -6.89 25.91
N ILE A 465 6.14 -8.03 26.61
CA ILE A 465 6.84 -8.24 27.89
C ILE A 465 8.35 -8.03 27.70
N ARG A 466 8.96 -8.69 26.70
CA ARG A 466 10.39 -8.55 26.37
C ARG A 466 10.77 -7.11 26.04
N PHE A 467 9.92 -6.39 25.33
CA PHE A 467 10.12 -4.98 25.02
C PHE A 467 10.08 -4.11 26.29
N GLY A 468 9.10 -4.32 27.17
CA GLY A 468 9.01 -3.61 28.45
C GLY A 468 10.24 -3.82 29.33
N GLU A 469 10.75 -5.05 29.40
CA GLU A 469 12.01 -5.36 30.08
C GLU A 469 13.22 -4.68 29.43
N ALA A 470 13.32 -4.72 28.09
CA ALA A 470 14.42 -4.05 27.35
C ALA A 470 14.44 -2.56 27.64
N LEU A 471 13.27 -1.93 27.64
CA LEU A 471 13.08 -0.51 27.91
C LEU A 471 13.50 -0.16 29.34
N ASN A 472 13.03 -0.92 30.34
CA ASN A 472 13.41 -0.68 31.73
C ASN A 472 14.92 -0.81 31.94
N GLU A 473 15.57 -1.81 31.33
CA GLU A 473 17.02 -1.97 31.42
C GLU A 473 17.80 -0.88 30.67
N ALA A 474 17.25 -0.35 29.58
CA ALA A 474 17.87 0.77 28.86
C ALA A 474 17.88 2.03 29.73
N PHE A 475 16.80 2.29 30.47
CA PHE A 475 16.63 3.50 31.29
C PHE A 475 17.17 3.38 32.73
N ALA A 476 17.62 2.20 33.16
CA ALA A 476 18.12 1.97 34.52
C ALA A 476 19.58 2.44 34.76
N LYS A 477 20.26 3.00 33.74
CA LYS A 477 21.69 3.36 33.79
C LYS A 477 21.96 4.84 33.67
#